data_AF-A0A2A4W8P1-F1
#
_entry.id   AF-A0A2A4W8P1-F1
#
_cell.length_a   1.000
_cell.length_b   1.000
_cell.length_c   1.000
_cell.angle_alpha   90.00
_cell.angle_beta   90.00
_cell.angle_gamma   90.00
#
_symmetry.space_group_name_H-M   'P 1'
#
loop_
_entity.id
_entity.type
_entity.pdbx_description
1 polymer ?
#
loop_
_entity_poly.entity_id
_entity_poly.type
_entity_poly.pdbx_seq_one_letter_code
_entity_poly.pdbx_strand_id
1 'polypeptide(L)'
;MFKGMAQTILRRYAIVIISAALLTACAQLPLSTDASPQASLEGPCGNVLKFYAAISRLSDLPQREILQALRADVVENNEACSPLRLTLMLSRPGTAYQDDERALSLLAVILRDSVESQHPARGLALLLVEEIDERNRLRATGRALQQRLKQGRSDVATLRHQLGVLRSQLEQLKSIEQDINDKERAGVGVNLNPETDRKNHEPK
;
A
#
# COMPACT_ATOMS: atom_id res chain seq x y z
N MET A 1 38.30 11.46 26.36
CA MET A 1 37.67 10.69 25.25
C MET A 1 36.93 9.43 25.68
N PHE A 2 37.23 8.78 26.82
CA PHE A 2 36.58 7.52 27.21
C PHE A 2 35.12 7.60 27.71
N LYS A 3 34.63 8.77 28.14
CA LYS A 3 33.24 8.92 28.63
C LYS A 3 32.16 8.80 27.54
N GLY A 4 32.49 9.08 26.28
CA GLY A 4 31.52 9.01 25.17
C GLY A 4 31.20 7.60 24.69
N MET A 5 32.13 6.65 24.87
CA MET A 5 31.99 5.29 24.35
C MET A 5 31.11 4.40 25.25
N ALA A 6 31.14 4.63 26.57
CA ALA A 6 30.29 3.89 27.50
C ALA A 6 28.79 4.21 27.33
N GLN A 7 28.47 5.45 26.97
CA GLN A 7 27.09 5.92 26.84
C GLN A 7 26.39 5.39 25.58
N THR A 8 27.13 5.15 24.49
CA THR A 8 26.58 4.56 23.26
C THR A 8 26.32 3.07 23.41
N ILE A 9 27.12 2.37 24.22
CA ILE A 9 26.94 0.94 24.50
C ILE A 9 25.68 0.72 25.35
N LEU A 10 25.51 1.47 26.44
CA LEU A 10 24.31 1.36 27.31
C LEU A 10 23.00 1.59 26.54
N ARG A 11 23.00 2.56 25.60
CA ARG A 11 21.80 2.91 24.83
C ARG A 11 21.39 1.81 23.84
N ARG A 12 22.35 1.04 23.31
CA ARG A 12 22.06 -0.10 22.41
C ARG A 12 21.49 -1.28 23.18
N TYR A 13 22.02 -1.59 24.37
CA TYR A 13 21.47 -2.67 25.20
C TYR A 13 20.06 -2.34 25.70
N ALA A 14 19.77 -1.09 26.03
CA ALA A 14 18.42 -0.67 26.43
C ALA A 14 17.37 -0.93 25.33
N ILE A 15 17.70 -0.64 24.06
CA ILE A 15 16.79 -0.89 22.93
C ILE A 15 16.53 -2.39 22.73
N VAL A 16 17.56 -3.23 22.84
CA VAL A 16 17.43 -4.69 22.68
C VAL A 16 16.56 -5.28 23.79
N ILE A 17 16.76 -4.85 25.05
CA ILE A 17 15.98 -5.36 26.19
C ILE A 17 14.51 -4.93 26.08
N ILE A 18 14.22 -3.69 25.66
CA ILE A 18 12.85 -3.21 25.45
C ILE A 18 12.16 -4.00 24.32
N SER A 19 12.87 -4.30 23.23
CA SER A 19 12.31 -5.10 22.14
C SER A 19 12.04 -6.56 22.54
N ALA A 20 12.87 -7.15 23.39
CA ALA A 20 12.66 -8.51 23.90
C ALA A 20 11.49 -8.60 24.91
N ALA A 21 11.28 -7.56 25.73
CA ALA A 21 10.16 -7.48 26.66
C ALA A 21 8.80 -7.30 25.95
N LEU A 22 8.76 -6.58 24.82
CA LEU A 22 7.54 -6.42 24.03
C LEU A 22 7.12 -7.71 23.31
N LEU A 23 8.05 -8.60 22.97
CA LEU A 23 7.75 -9.88 22.32
C LEU A 23 7.19 -10.93 23.29
N THR A 24 7.53 -10.86 24.58
CA THR A 24 7.05 -11.82 25.59
C THR A 24 5.65 -11.49 26.10
N ALA A 25 5.18 -10.25 25.97
CA ALA A 25 3.82 -9.84 26.33
C ALA A 25 2.73 -10.33 25.37
N CYS A 26 3.08 -10.79 24.16
CA CYS A 26 2.11 -11.33 23.20
C CYS A 26 1.92 -12.86 23.28
N ALA A 27 2.67 -13.56 24.14
CA ALA A 27 2.65 -15.03 24.19
C ALA A 27 1.65 -15.61 25.22
N GLN A 28 0.99 -14.77 26.02
CA GLN A 28 0.01 -15.20 27.02
C GLN A 28 -1.33 -14.51 26.79
N LEU A 29 -1.95 -14.76 25.63
CA LEU A 29 -3.41 -14.74 25.59
C LEU A 29 -3.87 -16.12 26.06
N PRO A 30 -4.34 -16.28 27.31
CA PRO A 30 -5.16 -17.44 27.63
C PRO A 30 -6.40 -17.34 26.74
N LEU A 31 -6.45 -18.18 25.69
CA LEU A 31 -7.71 -18.52 25.04
C LEU A 31 -8.52 -19.28 26.09
N SER A 32 -9.22 -18.53 26.95
CA SER A 32 -10.30 -19.07 27.76
C SER A 32 -11.25 -19.75 26.79
N THR A 33 -11.17 -21.07 26.78
CA THR A 33 -12.06 -21.99 26.11
C THR A 33 -13.33 -22.08 26.96
N ASP A 34 -13.92 -20.93 27.29
CA ASP A 34 -15.23 -20.90 27.90
C ASP A 34 -16.23 -21.22 26.80
N ALA A 35 -16.74 -22.46 26.89
CA ALA A 35 -17.98 -22.94 26.34
C ALA A 35 -18.60 -22.02 25.27
N SER A 36 -18.08 -22.13 24.04
CA SER A 36 -18.87 -21.73 22.87
C SER A 36 -20.19 -22.48 23.00
N PRO A 37 -21.35 -21.81 22.91
CA PRO A 37 -22.60 -22.54 22.77
C PRO A 37 -22.39 -23.45 21.56
N GLN A 38 -22.44 -24.77 21.78
CA GLN A 38 -22.63 -25.72 20.70
C GLN A 38 -24.04 -25.49 20.20
N ALA A 39 -24.25 -24.37 19.50
CA ALA A 39 -25.28 -24.30 18.49
C ALA A 39 -24.91 -25.42 17.54
N SER A 40 -25.60 -26.56 17.66
CA SER A 40 -25.42 -27.71 16.79
C SER A 40 -25.49 -27.17 15.36
N LEU A 41 -24.32 -27.03 14.74
CA LEU A 41 -24.16 -26.68 13.34
C LEU A 41 -24.48 -27.93 12.50
N GLU A 42 -25.59 -28.59 12.84
CA GLU A 42 -26.18 -29.76 12.19
C GLU A 42 -27.40 -29.31 11.36
N GLY A 43 -27.47 -28.01 11.03
CA GLY A 43 -28.37 -27.54 9.98
C GLY A 43 -27.93 -28.07 8.61
N PRO A 44 -28.83 -28.03 7.61
CA PRO A 44 -28.55 -28.47 6.23
C PRO A 44 -27.24 -27.94 5.65
N CYS A 45 -26.86 -26.71 6.02
CA CYS A 45 -25.62 -26.06 5.58
C CYS A 45 -24.47 -26.05 6.60
N GLY A 46 -24.57 -26.79 7.71
CA GLY A 46 -23.55 -26.82 8.76
C GLY A 46 -22.17 -27.29 8.29
N ASN A 47 -22.13 -28.08 7.23
CA ASN A 47 -20.87 -28.56 6.64
C ASN A 47 -20.18 -27.53 5.75
N VAL A 48 -20.79 -26.37 5.46
CA VAL A 48 -20.21 -25.36 4.55
C VAL A 48 -18.91 -24.78 5.10
N LEU A 49 -18.84 -24.48 6.41
CA LEU A 49 -17.62 -23.97 7.02
C LEU A 49 -16.52 -25.03 7.11
N LYS A 50 -16.89 -26.29 7.40
CA LYS A 50 -15.95 -27.42 7.41
C LYS A 50 -15.38 -27.67 6.01
N PHE A 51 -16.22 -27.59 4.98
CA PHE A 51 -15.85 -27.66 3.58
C PHE A 51 -14.85 -26.56 3.21
N TYR A 52 -15.15 -25.31 3.57
CA TYR A 52 -14.24 -24.19 3.32
C TYR A 52 -12.90 -24.36 4.03
N ALA A 53 -12.92 -24.77 5.30
CA ALA A 53 -11.72 -25.04 6.08
C ALA A 53 -10.86 -26.16 5.44
N ALA A 54 -11.48 -27.23 4.94
CA ALA A 54 -10.78 -28.31 4.26
C ALA A 54 -10.13 -27.81 2.96
N ILE A 55 -10.86 -27.07 2.14
CA ILE A 55 -10.36 -26.60 0.83
C ILE A 55 -9.30 -25.52 0.96
N SER A 56 -9.38 -24.69 2.00
CA SER A 56 -8.37 -23.65 2.24
C SER A 56 -6.95 -24.21 2.37
N ARG A 57 -6.82 -25.49 2.76
CA ARG A 57 -5.55 -26.22 2.94
C ARG A 57 -5.05 -26.91 1.68
N LEU A 58 -5.86 -27.01 0.63
CA LEU A 58 -5.48 -27.62 -0.63
C LEU A 58 -4.59 -26.68 -1.45
N SER A 59 -3.92 -27.20 -2.47
CA SER A 59 -3.23 -26.39 -3.48
C SER A 59 -4.20 -25.84 -4.54
N ASP A 60 -3.75 -24.91 -5.38
CA ASP A 60 -4.61 -24.21 -6.34
C ASP A 60 -5.24 -25.11 -7.40
N LEU A 61 -4.54 -26.16 -7.85
CA LEU A 61 -5.04 -27.08 -8.87
C LEU A 61 -6.30 -27.84 -8.43
N PRO A 62 -6.30 -28.60 -7.31
CA PRO A 62 -7.50 -29.29 -6.83
C PRO A 62 -8.62 -28.33 -6.44
N GLN A 63 -8.29 -27.12 -5.99
CA GLN A 63 -9.31 -26.08 -5.74
C GLN A 63 -10.09 -25.70 -7.00
N ARG A 64 -9.42 -25.64 -8.16
CA ARG A 64 -10.09 -25.34 -9.44
C ARG A 64 -10.99 -26.47 -9.90
N GLU A 65 -10.59 -27.72 -9.71
CA GLU A 65 -11.41 -28.89 -10.01
C GLU A 65 -12.68 -28.89 -9.16
N ILE A 66 -12.55 -28.65 -7.85
CA ILE A 66 -13.69 -28.51 -6.94
C ILE A 66 -14.59 -27.33 -7.35
N LEU A 67 -14.01 -26.20 -7.75
CA LEU A 67 -14.76 -25.05 -8.24
C LEU A 67 -15.58 -25.38 -9.50
N GLN A 68 -15.02 -26.16 -10.43
CA GLN A 68 -15.72 -26.60 -11.63
C GLN A 68 -16.86 -27.57 -11.29
N ALA A 69 -16.60 -28.52 -10.40
CA ALA A 69 -17.62 -29.45 -9.90
C ALA A 69 -18.78 -28.70 -9.23
N LEU A 70 -18.48 -27.73 -8.34
CA LEU A 70 -19.49 -26.89 -7.69
C LEU A 70 -20.33 -26.08 -8.69
N ARG A 71 -19.73 -25.60 -9.79
CA ARG A 71 -20.46 -24.86 -10.82
C ARG A 71 -21.46 -25.74 -11.56
N ALA A 72 -21.07 -26.97 -11.87
CA ALA A 72 -21.99 -27.96 -12.47
C ALA A 72 -23.09 -28.34 -11.48
N ASP A 73 -22.72 -28.62 -10.22
CA ASP A 73 -23.63 -29.02 -9.14
C ASP A 73 -24.72 -27.97 -8.85
N VAL A 74 -24.35 -26.68 -8.83
CA VAL A 74 -25.33 -25.58 -8.64
C VAL A 74 -26.36 -25.54 -9.77
N VAL A 75 -25.99 -25.90 -11.00
CA VAL A 75 -26.91 -25.93 -12.14
C VAL A 75 -27.79 -27.19 -12.13
N GLU A 76 -27.22 -28.32 -11.72
CA GLU A 76 -27.88 -29.63 -11.83
C GLU A 76 -28.75 -29.98 -10.62
N ASN A 77 -28.24 -29.80 -9.40
CA ASN A 77 -28.85 -30.38 -8.20
C ASN A 77 -29.66 -29.38 -7.37
N ASN A 78 -29.49 -28.07 -7.62
CA ASN A 78 -30.15 -26.97 -6.89
C ASN A 78 -30.14 -27.16 -5.36
N GLU A 79 -29.08 -27.78 -4.81
CA GLU A 79 -28.93 -27.96 -3.36
C GLU A 79 -28.79 -26.57 -2.72
N ALA A 80 -29.60 -26.28 -1.71
CA ALA A 80 -29.67 -24.95 -1.07
C ALA A 80 -28.30 -24.43 -0.55
N CYS A 81 -27.38 -25.34 -0.23
CA CYS A 81 -26.06 -25.00 0.30
C CYS A 81 -24.96 -24.91 -0.77
N SER A 82 -25.18 -25.42 -1.99
CA SER A 82 -24.18 -25.42 -3.05
C SER A 82 -23.84 -24.02 -3.58
N PRO A 83 -24.82 -23.11 -3.79
CA PRO A 83 -24.54 -21.72 -4.13
C PRO A 83 -23.68 -21.02 -3.06
N LEU A 84 -23.85 -21.36 -1.78
CA LEU A 84 -23.06 -20.80 -0.69
C LEU A 84 -21.63 -21.34 -0.66
N ARG A 85 -21.44 -22.65 -0.88
CA ARG A 85 -20.10 -23.26 -1.04
C ARG A 85 -19.35 -22.63 -2.22
N LEU A 86 -20.04 -22.45 -3.34
CA LEU A 86 -19.49 -21.78 -4.53
C LEU A 86 -19.13 -20.32 -4.24
N THR A 87 -20.01 -19.58 -3.57
CA THR A 87 -19.77 -18.19 -3.18
C THR A 87 -18.50 -18.08 -2.34
N LEU A 88 -18.36 -18.91 -1.29
CA LEU A 88 -17.18 -18.90 -0.41
C LEU A 88 -15.87 -19.16 -1.18
N MET A 89 -15.92 -20.04 -2.18
CA MET A 89 -14.78 -20.28 -3.06
C MET A 89 -14.46 -19.05 -3.90
N LEU A 90 -15.47 -18.43 -4.52
CA LEU A 90 -15.29 -17.24 -5.36
C LEU A 90 -14.87 -16.00 -4.55
N SER A 91 -15.26 -15.89 -3.29
CA SER A 91 -14.92 -14.74 -2.43
C SER A 91 -13.55 -14.87 -1.76
N ARG A 92 -12.78 -15.93 -2.04
CA ARG A 92 -11.49 -16.17 -1.38
C ARG A 92 -10.46 -15.14 -1.83
N PRO A 93 -9.81 -14.40 -0.91
CA PRO A 93 -8.81 -13.41 -1.27
C PRO A 93 -7.53 -14.07 -1.80
N GLY A 94 -6.96 -13.45 -2.83
CA GLY A 94 -5.62 -13.79 -3.32
C GLY A 94 -5.54 -15.02 -4.23
N THR A 95 -6.68 -15.57 -4.65
CA THR A 95 -6.71 -16.66 -5.62
C THR A 95 -6.95 -16.14 -7.04
N ALA A 96 -6.47 -16.89 -8.03
CA ALA A 96 -6.65 -16.54 -9.45
C ALA A 96 -8.11 -16.64 -9.94
N TYR A 97 -8.98 -17.28 -9.17
CA TYR A 97 -10.39 -17.48 -9.48
C TYR A 97 -11.32 -16.65 -8.58
N GLN A 98 -10.75 -15.70 -7.83
CA GLN A 98 -11.53 -14.75 -7.05
C GLN A 98 -12.45 -13.94 -7.96
N ASP A 99 -13.74 -13.91 -7.64
CA ASP A 99 -14.78 -13.21 -8.39
C ASP A 99 -15.87 -12.73 -7.41
N ASP A 100 -15.59 -11.59 -6.78
CA ASP A 100 -16.43 -11.01 -5.73
C ASP A 100 -17.79 -10.56 -6.30
N GLU A 101 -17.86 -10.09 -7.54
CA GLU A 101 -19.10 -9.69 -8.22
C GLU A 101 -20.03 -10.90 -8.42
N ARG A 102 -19.48 -12.02 -8.89
CA ARG A 102 -20.26 -13.25 -9.05
C ARG A 102 -20.63 -13.88 -7.70
N ALA A 103 -19.78 -13.76 -6.69
CA ALA A 103 -20.12 -14.17 -5.33
C ALA A 103 -21.33 -13.37 -4.80
N LEU A 104 -21.32 -12.04 -4.97
CA LEU A 104 -22.43 -11.17 -4.56
C LEU A 104 -23.74 -11.48 -5.31
N SER A 105 -23.67 -11.80 -6.60
CA SER A 105 -24.87 -12.15 -7.37
C SER A 105 -25.51 -13.47 -6.90
N LEU A 106 -24.70 -14.48 -6.55
CA LEU A 106 -25.19 -15.72 -5.94
C LEU A 106 -25.79 -15.48 -4.55
N LEU A 107 -25.14 -14.66 -3.72
CA LEU A 107 -25.68 -14.28 -2.41
C LEU A 107 -27.01 -13.53 -2.53
N ALA A 108 -27.15 -12.65 -3.52
CA ALA A 108 -28.39 -11.92 -3.76
C ALA A 108 -29.57 -12.86 -4.08
N VAL A 109 -29.33 -13.95 -4.81
CA VAL A 109 -30.35 -14.98 -5.07
C VAL A 109 -30.73 -15.68 -3.77
N ILE A 110 -29.75 -16.15 -2.98
CA ILE A 110 -30.00 -16.82 -1.68
C ILE A 110 -30.81 -15.90 -0.74
N LEU A 111 -30.49 -14.61 -0.71
CA LEU A 111 -31.16 -13.64 0.16
C LEU A 111 -32.56 -13.25 -0.32
N ARG A 112 -32.87 -13.42 -1.62
CA ARG A 112 -34.18 -13.18 -2.23
C ARG A 112 -35.11 -14.38 -2.07
N ASP A 113 -34.61 -15.59 -2.30
CA ASP A 113 -35.41 -16.83 -2.27
C ASP A 113 -35.82 -17.24 -0.85
N SER A 114 -35.19 -16.68 0.19
CA SER A 114 -35.52 -16.96 1.60
C SER A 114 -36.79 -16.23 2.09
N VAL A 115 -37.87 -16.28 1.31
CA VAL A 115 -39.19 -15.74 1.70
C VAL A 115 -39.66 -16.37 3.02
N GLU A 116 -39.22 -17.59 3.32
CA GLU A 116 -39.24 -18.13 4.68
C GLU A 116 -38.01 -17.65 5.44
N SER A 117 -38.24 -16.84 6.48
CA SER A 117 -37.24 -16.15 7.32
C SER A 117 -36.25 -17.08 8.06
N GLN A 118 -36.31 -18.39 7.79
CA GLN A 118 -35.63 -19.45 8.52
C GLN A 118 -34.55 -20.16 7.70
N HIS A 119 -34.16 -19.64 6.52
CA HIS A 119 -33.08 -20.28 5.77
C HIS A 119 -31.78 -20.30 6.62
N PRO A 120 -31.24 -21.48 6.95
CA PRO A 120 -30.15 -21.62 7.93
C PRO A 120 -28.86 -20.93 7.50
N ALA A 121 -28.73 -20.66 6.20
CA ALA A 121 -27.58 -19.99 5.60
C ALA A 121 -27.74 -18.47 5.44
N ARG A 122 -28.90 -17.88 5.78
CA ARG A 122 -29.16 -16.44 5.58
C ARG A 122 -28.21 -15.57 6.39
N GLY A 123 -27.96 -15.92 7.67
CA GLY A 123 -27.05 -15.16 8.53
C GLY A 123 -25.61 -15.16 8.00
N LEU A 124 -25.12 -16.33 7.54
CA LEU A 124 -23.80 -16.44 6.92
C LEU A 124 -23.74 -15.69 5.58
N ALA A 125 -24.79 -15.73 4.78
CA ALA A 125 -24.87 -15.00 3.52
C ALA A 125 -24.78 -13.48 3.74
N LEU A 126 -25.50 -12.92 4.73
CA LEU A 126 -25.42 -11.51 5.09
C LEU A 126 -24.01 -11.12 5.55
N LEU A 127 -23.40 -11.91 6.43
CA LEU A 127 -22.03 -11.68 6.88
C LEU A 127 -21.03 -11.68 5.71
N LEU A 128 -21.21 -12.58 4.74
CA LEU A 128 -20.35 -12.63 3.55
C LEU A 128 -20.54 -11.42 2.64
N VAL A 129 -21.77 -10.91 2.49
CA VAL A 129 -22.00 -9.66 1.74
C VAL A 129 -21.24 -8.51 2.40
N GLU A 130 -21.40 -8.33 3.71
CA GLU A 130 -20.72 -7.26 4.45
C GLU A 130 -19.18 -7.36 4.34
N GLU A 131 -18.64 -8.57 4.48
CA GLU A 131 -17.20 -8.82 4.35
C GLU A 131 -16.67 -8.55 2.93
N ILE A 132 -17.42 -8.93 1.89
CA ILE A 132 -17.04 -8.67 0.50
C ILE A 132 -17.08 -7.16 0.22
N ASP A 133 -18.13 -6.47 0.65
CA ASP A 133 -18.29 -5.03 0.46
C ASP A 133 -17.20 -4.24 1.19
N GLU A 134 -16.90 -4.59 2.44
CA GLU A 134 -15.84 -3.95 3.21
C GLU A 134 -14.48 -4.16 2.56
N ARG A 135 -14.17 -5.38 2.10
CA ARG A 135 -12.94 -5.66 1.36
C ARG A 135 -12.85 -4.87 0.06
N ASN A 136 -13.95 -4.73 -0.68
CA ASN A 136 -14.00 -3.92 -1.89
C ASN A 136 -13.77 -2.43 -1.61
N ARG A 137 -14.37 -1.91 -0.53
CA ARG A 137 -14.14 -0.55 -0.04
C ARG A 137 -12.66 -0.34 0.30
N LEU A 138 -12.06 -1.24 1.08
CA LEU A 138 -10.64 -1.17 1.45
C LEU A 138 -9.72 -1.22 0.23
N ARG A 139 -10.00 -2.06 -0.77
CA ARG A 139 -9.26 -2.09 -2.04
C ARG A 139 -9.40 -0.79 -2.82
N ALA A 140 -10.58 -0.20 -2.88
CA ALA A 140 -10.80 1.09 -3.53
C ALA A 140 -9.99 2.20 -2.84
N THR A 141 -10.03 2.26 -1.50
CA THR A 141 -9.22 3.19 -0.71
C THR A 141 -7.73 2.96 -0.93
N GLY A 142 -7.26 1.71 -0.94
CA GLY A 142 -5.86 1.35 -1.21
C GLY A 142 -5.40 1.83 -2.59
N ARG A 143 -6.19 1.62 -3.64
CA ARG A 143 -5.91 2.12 -5.00
C ARG A 143 -5.84 3.66 -5.04
N ALA A 144 -6.78 4.34 -4.39
CA ALA A 144 -6.80 5.79 -4.31
C ALA A 144 -5.56 6.35 -3.58
N LEU A 145 -5.15 5.73 -2.47
CA LEU A 145 -3.94 6.10 -1.73
C LEU A 145 -2.68 5.87 -2.57
N GLN A 146 -2.59 4.74 -3.29
CA GLN A 146 -1.47 4.45 -4.18
C GLN A 146 -1.37 5.50 -5.31
N GLN A 147 -2.50 5.92 -5.87
CA GLN A 147 -2.54 6.97 -6.88
C GLN A 147 -2.07 8.32 -6.31
N ARG A 148 -2.52 8.69 -5.10
CA ARG A 148 -2.07 9.91 -4.42
C ARG A 148 -0.56 9.88 -4.12
N LEU A 149 -0.03 8.73 -3.70
CA LEU A 149 1.41 8.56 -3.48
C LEU A 149 2.21 8.71 -4.79
N LYS A 150 1.71 8.13 -5.90
CA LYS A 150 2.34 8.29 -7.21
C LYS A 150 2.34 9.75 -7.64
N GLN A 151 1.22 10.45 -7.46
CA GLN A 151 1.12 11.88 -7.77
C GLN A 151 2.10 12.69 -6.92
N GLY A 152 2.09 12.52 -5.60
CA GLY A 152 3.00 13.25 -4.70
C GLY A 152 4.48 13.01 -5.03
N ARG A 153 4.86 11.80 -5.46
CA ARG A 153 6.23 11.52 -5.93
C ARG A 153 6.56 12.29 -7.21
N SER A 154 5.62 12.39 -8.15
CA SER A 154 5.76 13.17 -9.38
C SER A 154 5.92 14.66 -9.07
N ASP A 155 5.12 15.18 -8.14
CA ASP A 155 5.15 16.58 -7.73
C ASP A 155 6.52 16.90 -7.08
N VAL A 156 6.99 16.07 -6.15
CA VAL A 156 8.32 16.23 -5.54
C VAL A 156 9.44 16.18 -6.57
N ALA A 157 9.37 15.29 -7.56
CA ALA A 157 10.35 15.23 -8.64
C ALA A 157 10.35 16.53 -9.46
N THR A 158 9.16 17.07 -9.76
CA THR A 158 8.99 18.34 -10.47
C THR A 158 9.57 19.50 -9.68
N LEU A 159 9.25 19.60 -8.39
CA LEU A 159 9.79 20.66 -7.53
C LEU A 159 11.32 20.57 -7.42
N ARG A 160 11.89 19.36 -7.30
CA ARG A 160 13.35 19.18 -7.30
C ARG A 160 13.99 19.64 -8.60
N HIS A 161 13.35 19.36 -9.73
CA HIS A 161 13.84 19.84 -11.02
C HIS A 161 13.83 21.37 -11.09
N GLN A 162 12.73 22.01 -10.68
CA GLN A 162 12.62 23.47 -10.62
C GLN A 162 13.68 24.11 -9.71
N LEU A 163 13.91 23.52 -8.53
CA LEU A 163 14.98 23.96 -7.63
C LEU A 163 16.37 23.84 -8.27
N GLY A 164 16.61 22.78 -9.04
CA GLY A 164 17.85 22.61 -9.81
C GLY A 164 18.04 23.70 -10.86
N VAL A 165 16.99 24.03 -11.62
CA VAL A 165 17.00 25.11 -12.62
C VAL A 165 17.29 26.46 -11.96
N LEU A 166 16.56 26.81 -10.89
CA LEU A 166 16.75 28.06 -10.15
C LEU A 166 18.17 28.19 -9.58
N ARG A 167 18.72 27.09 -9.06
CA ARG A 167 20.11 27.07 -8.57
C ARG A 167 21.12 27.32 -9.69
N SER A 168 20.93 26.70 -10.86
CA SER A 168 21.79 26.94 -12.03
C SER A 168 21.73 28.40 -12.49
N GLN A 169 20.54 29.01 -12.46
CA GLN A 169 20.39 30.43 -12.80
C GLN A 169 21.11 31.35 -11.81
N LEU A 170 21.05 31.05 -10.51
CA LEU A 170 21.80 31.80 -9.49
C LEU A 170 23.32 31.68 -9.68
N GLU A 171 23.82 30.48 -9.99
CA GLU A 171 25.25 30.26 -10.26
C GLU A 171 25.69 31.03 -11.52
N GLN A 172 24.86 31.07 -12.56
CA GLN A 172 25.12 31.87 -13.76
C GLN A 172 25.16 33.37 -13.47
N LEU A 173 24.19 33.89 -12.72
CA LEU A 173 24.17 35.31 -12.32
C LEU A 173 25.40 35.68 -11.50
N LYS A 174 25.80 34.81 -10.56
CA LYS A 174 27.00 35.01 -9.76
C LYS A 174 28.28 35.03 -10.62
N SER A 175 28.36 34.17 -11.63
CA SER A 175 29.48 34.17 -12.57
C SER A 175 29.54 35.45 -13.40
N ILE A 176 28.38 35.99 -13.82
CA ILE A 176 28.30 37.26 -14.54
C ILE A 176 28.74 38.42 -13.64
N GLU A 177 28.28 38.43 -12.38
CA GLU A 177 28.69 39.45 -11.39
C GLU A 177 30.21 39.44 -11.15
N GLN A 178 30.81 38.25 -11.01
CA GLN A 178 32.26 38.11 -10.86
C GLN A 178 33.01 38.62 -12.10
N ASP A 179 32.57 38.24 -13.30
CA ASP A 179 33.18 38.71 -14.57
C ASP A 179 33.11 40.25 -14.71
N ILE A 180 31.99 40.88 -14.32
CA ILE A 180 31.86 42.33 -14.31
C ILE A 180 32.83 42.96 -13.31
N ASN A 181 32.89 42.45 -12.08
CA ASN A 181 33.76 42.99 -11.02
C ASN A 181 35.25 42.87 -11.39
N ASP A 182 35.64 41.75 -12.02
CA ASP A 182 37.00 41.55 -12.52
C ASP A 182 37.34 42.52 -13.67
N LYS A 183 36.39 42.75 -14.59
CA LYS A 183 36.54 43.74 -15.68
C LYS A 183 36.63 45.17 -15.15
N GLU A 184 35.85 45.55 -14.15
CA GLU A 184 35.93 46.87 -13.51
C GLU A 184 37.30 47.09 -12.87
N ARG A 185 37.82 46.10 -12.14
CA ARG A 185 39.17 46.16 -11.55
C ARG A 185 40.27 46.29 -12.60
N ALA A 186 40.15 45.59 -13.73
CA ALA A 186 41.10 45.69 -14.84
C ALA A 186 41.01 47.04 -15.57
N GLY A 187 39.80 47.60 -15.73
CA GLY A 187 39.56 48.87 -16.42
C GLY A 187 39.99 50.11 -15.63
N VAL A 188 39.89 50.08 -14.29
CA VAL A 188 40.36 51.16 -13.40
C VAL A 188 41.90 51.27 -13.38
N GLY A 189 42.63 50.27 -13.88
CA GLY A 189 44.09 50.30 -14.06
C GLY A 189 44.58 50.99 -15.34
N VAL A 190 43.70 51.43 -16.24
CA VAL A 190 44.11 52.19 -17.44
C VAL A 190 44.37 53.63 -17.05
N ASN A 191 45.63 53.86 -16.68
CA ASN A 191 46.27 55.14 -16.41
C ASN A 191 46.05 56.10 -17.60
N LEU A 192 45.08 57.00 -17.47
CA LEU A 192 44.93 58.18 -18.34
C LEU A 192 46.03 59.19 -17.98
N ASN A 193 47.27 58.91 -18.37
CA ASN A 193 48.31 59.93 -18.50
C ASN A 193 48.53 60.23 -19.99
N PRO A 194 47.75 61.13 -20.61
CA PRO A 194 48.10 61.75 -21.87
C PRO A 194 48.99 62.98 -21.57
N GLU A 195 50.20 62.76 -21.03
CA GLU A 195 51.16 63.85 -20.84
C GLU A 195 52.34 63.72 -21.81
N THR A 196 52.28 64.61 -22.80
CA THR A 196 53.40 65.26 -23.49
C THR A 196 54.32 64.40 -24.37
N ASP A 197 53.98 64.34 -25.66
CA ASP A 197 55.02 64.48 -26.69
C ASP A 197 54.66 65.65 -27.61
N ARG A 198 54.99 66.85 -27.11
CA ARG A 198 54.88 68.14 -27.78
C ARG A 198 56.27 68.75 -27.70
N LYS A 199 57.00 68.79 -28.83
CA LYS A 199 58.23 69.56 -29.19
C LYS A 199 59.25 68.63 -29.88
N ASN A 200 59.83 68.90 -31.04
CA ASN A 200 60.23 70.17 -31.63
C ASN A 200 60.24 70.10 -33.17
N HIS A 201 59.75 71.18 -33.79
CA HIS A 201 60.32 71.72 -35.02
C HIS A 201 61.76 72.18 -34.74
N GLU A 202 62.70 71.87 -35.63
CA GLU A 202 63.74 72.83 -35.98
C GLU A 202 64.15 72.65 -37.45
N PRO A 203 64.26 73.74 -38.23
CA PRO A 203 64.72 73.73 -39.61
C PRO A 203 66.23 74.00 -39.69
N LYS A 204 66.92 73.39 -40.65
CA LYS A 204 68.05 73.95 -41.39
C LYS A 204 68.42 73.07 -42.58
#